data_AF-A0A484U1F4-F1
#
_entry.id   AF-A0A484U1F4-F1
#
_cell.length_a   1.000
_cell.length_b   1.000
_cell.length_c   1.000
_cell.angle_alpha   90.00
_cell.angle_beta   90.00
_cell.angle_gamma   90.00
#
_symmetry.space_group_name_H-M   'P 1'
#
loop_
_entity.id
_entity.type
_entity.pdbx_description
1 polymer ?
#
loop_
_entity_poly.entity_id
_entity_poly.type
_entity_poly.pdbx_seq_one_letter_code
_entity_poly.pdbx_strand_id
1 'polypeptide(L)'
;MRTLAIALALLLAEMVFLVWDPVLPPESVPGGLTLTQGEFVRSDAAEPPRDGWEPVTLPDSWRKRRPHASGLAWYRVDFVLPALPAEPLALYLPRLAVAGEISLNGALLNARLRDEQPEGREVQYLDAPLYFVLPSTAFLVGRNELLVRMLGDQDMRSGLSAPRLGPVPVMAAMLAPQRLLSTAMPYALVILMLSAMALACAYAYRRRQYADIQITLALGAVSLALDLIPELPLSRGDRYAVRAVVFAAMVWLLCLAAYRLSAVRKRHLPRVIHLVSLAVMLASAATIVLGTASDKVWLYAMPFYPLIAYVLALLLETAWLQRSMRLGLLVGVAVIWTAAVLHSNMLPFGWLPWDSFRYNTAAAVPLCAMLVLVLAERFVQDREEAVRNHRAAVGTERARILQDMHDGMGAQLITAKRLALREEVDRKELALVIDESLQDLRLIIDSLDVAEGDVLPLLGNLRFRLAPRLAALGIHLGWHAEAVPPLAGLNATGALSILRIVQESINNALKHARPTHLHIEIVAEGKGLCIQVRDDGRGFEAGQREASQPNAGRGLAGMRLRAQRLGASLSVDSEAGKGTRVTLRVPPQLDGA
;
A
#
# COMPACT_ATOMS: atom_id res chain seq x y z
N MET A 1 12.25 -16.61 3.12
CA MET A 1 13.09 -16.85 4.31
C MET A 1 13.40 -15.57 5.10
N ARG A 2 13.85 -14.47 4.47
CA ARG A 2 14.15 -13.20 5.19
C ARG A 2 12.98 -12.64 6.01
N THR A 3 11.78 -12.57 5.44
CA THR A 3 10.56 -12.05 6.09
C THR A 3 10.13 -12.90 7.28
N LEU A 4 10.39 -14.20 7.21
CA LEU A 4 10.07 -15.13 8.29
C LEU A 4 11.02 -14.94 9.48
N ALA A 5 12.31 -14.74 9.22
CA ALA A 5 13.30 -14.43 10.25
C ALA A 5 12.99 -13.10 10.94
N ILE A 6 12.58 -12.07 10.18
CA ILE A 6 12.17 -10.78 10.74
C ILE A 6 10.90 -10.94 11.59
N ALA A 7 9.89 -11.66 11.11
CA ALA A 7 8.66 -11.90 11.86
C ALA A 7 8.91 -12.69 13.16
N LEU A 8 9.81 -13.68 13.14
CA LEU A 8 10.21 -14.41 14.33
C LEU A 8 10.98 -13.51 15.33
N ALA A 9 11.88 -12.65 14.82
CA ALA A 9 12.59 -11.70 15.65
C ALA A 9 11.66 -10.67 16.32
N LEU A 10 10.66 -10.17 15.58
CA LEU A 10 9.64 -9.27 16.12
C LEU A 10 8.82 -9.95 17.22
N LEU A 11 8.38 -11.19 17.00
CA LEU A 11 7.63 -11.97 17.99
C LEU A 11 8.46 -12.26 19.24
N LEU A 12 9.73 -12.64 19.09
CA LEU A 12 10.64 -12.85 20.22
C LEU A 12 10.91 -11.56 21.00
N ALA A 13 11.12 -10.43 20.31
CA ALA A 13 11.31 -9.14 20.96
C ALA A 13 10.06 -8.74 21.77
N GLU A 14 8.86 -9.00 21.26
CA GLU A 14 7.61 -8.69 21.93
C GLU A 14 7.35 -9.57 23.15
N MET A 15 7.71 -10.87 23.09
CA MET A 15 7.64 -11.77 24.25
C MET A 15 8.53 -11.31 25.41
N VAL A 16 9.71 -10.75 25.11
CA VAL A 16 10.61 -10.21 26.15
C VAL A 16 9.93 -9.06 26.92
N PHE A 17 9.19 -8.18 26.24
CA PHE A 17 8.49 -7.06 26.89
C PHE A 17 7.33 -7.47 27.80
N LEU A 18 6.71 -8.64 27.57
CA LEU A 18 5.64 -9.14 28.44
C LEU A 18 6.14 -9.89 29.67
N VAL A 19 7.31 -10.54 29.56
CA VAL A 19 7.88 -11.34 30.66
C VAL A 19 8.77 -10.50 31.57
N TRP A 20 9.41 -9.47 31.02
CA TRP A 20 10.25 -8.53 31.75
C TRP A 20 9.68 -7.13 31.58
N ASP A 21 9.16 -6.51 32.65
CA ASP A 21 8.80 -5.09 32.64
C ASP A 21 10.08 -4.27 32.86
N PRO A 22 10.72 -3.74 31.80
CA PRO A 22 12.00 -3.05 31.93
C PRO A 22 11.82 -1.62 32.46
N VAL A 23 10.57 -1.22 32.69
CA VAL A 23 10.16 0.11 33.13
C VAL A 23 9.82 0.11 34.62
N LEU A 24 9.53 -1.05 35.22
CA LEU A 24 9.43 -1.16 36.67
C LEU A 24 10.77 -0.74 37.29
N PRO A 25 10.78 0.34 38.07
CA PRO A 25 12.03 0.87 38.57
C PRO A 25 12.53 -0.04 39.72
N PRO A 26 13.83 -0.38 39.79
CA PRO A 26 14.35 -1.36 40.75
C PRO A 26 14.08 -0.95 42.19
N GLU A 27 13.91 -1.86 43.14
CA GLU A 27 13.56 -1.48 44.52
C GLU A 27 14.57 -0.53 45.18
N SER A 28 15.86 -0.65 44.81
CA SER A 28 16.94 0.21 45.28
C SER A 28 17.66 0.93 44.14
N VAL A 29 18.20 2.11 44.44
CA VAL A 29 19.05 2.89 43.53
C VAL A 29 20.49 2.78 44.02
N PRO A 30 21.42 2.20 43.24
CA PRO A 30 22.84 2.17 43.60
C PRO A 30 23.37 3.60 43.80
N GLY A 31 23.91 3.87 45.00
CA GLY A 31 24.44 5.19 45.35
C GLY A 31 23.37 6.30 45.45
N GLY A 32 22.09 5.94 45.59
CA GLY A 32 20.99 6.89 45.65
C GLY A 32 19.96 6.58 46.75
N LEU A 33 18.88 7.35 46.76
CA LEU A 33 17.77 7.28 47.70
C LEU A 33 16.46 7.07 46.94
N THR A 34 15.64 6.13 47.40
CA THR A 34 14.24 6.00 46.98
C THR A 34 13.35 6.56 48.07
N LEU A 35 12.61 7.63 47.79
CA LEU A 35 11.79 8.31 48.77
C LEU A 35 10.40 7.67 48.82
N THR A 36 10.19 6.79 49.80
CA THR A 36 8.96 5.98 49.93
C THR A 36 7.99 6.52 50.97
N GLN A 37 8.40 7.46 51.82
CA GLN A 37 7.56 8.07 52.84
C GLN A 37 7.36 9.54 52.51
N GLY A 38 6.14 10.03 52.70
CA GLY A 38 5.81 11.43 52.56
C GLY A 38 4.52 11.76 53.30
N GLU A 39 4.06 12.98 53.10
CA GLU A 39 2.80 13.50 53.61
C GLU A 39 1.94 13.99 52.44
N PHE A 40 0.63 13.93 52.61
CA PHE A 40 -0.35 14.34 51.62
C PHE A 40 -1.36 15.30 52.25
N VAL A 41 -1.73 16.35 51.54
CA VAL A 41 -2.83 17.23 51.93
C VAL A 41 -3.59 17.71 50.70
N ARG A 42 -4.91 17.67 50.77
CA ARG A 42 -5.76 18.23 49.70
C ARG A 42 -5.94 19.72 49.97
N SER A 43 -5.47 20.56 49.05
CA SER A 43 -5.61 22.01 49.13
C SER A 43 -5.42 22.61 47.74
N ASP A 44 -6.25 23.60 47.43
CA ASP A 44 -6.17 24.45 46.25
C ASP A 44 -5.21 25.64 46.45
N ALA A 45 -4.73 25.87 47.69
CA ALA A 45 -3.80 26.94 48.01
C ALA A 45 -2.55 26.91 47.12
N ALA A 46 -2.12 28.10 46.69
CA ALA A 46 -0.92 28.31 45.90
C ALA A 46 0.37 28.05 46.71
N GLU A 47 0.28 28.06 48.02
CA GLU A 47 1.36 27.74 48.95
C GLU A 47 1.01 26.48 49.76
N PRO A 48 2.02 25.69 50.20
CA PRO A 48 1.78 24.49 50.98
C PRO A 48 1.09 24.85 52.31
N PRO A 49 -0.05 24.22 52.65
CA PRO A 49 -0.78 24.52 53.86
C PRO A 49 0.04 24.12 55.10
N ARG A 50 -0.21 24.81 56.22
CA ARG A 50 0.51 24.55 57.48
C ARG A 50 0.04 23.27 58.19
N ASP A 51 -1.26 22.99 58.13
CA ASP A 51 -1.92 21.89 58.82
C ASP A 51 -2.66 20.96 57.84
N GLY A 52 -3.10 19.79 58.31
CA GLY A 52 -3.92 18.85 57.54
C GLY A 52 -3.14 17.82 56.72
N TRP A 53 -1.84 17.68 57.00
CA TRP A 53 -0.97 16.69 56.37
C TRP A 53 -1.23 15.27 56.93
N GLU A 54 -1.48 14.33 56.04
CA GLU A 54 -1.65 12.91 56.35
C GLU A 54 -0.42 12.11 55.88
N PRO A 55 0.13 11.21 56.70
CA PRO A 55 1.26 10.38 56.28
C PRO A 55 0.84 9.43 55.14
N VAL A 56 1.69 9.30 54.13
CA VAL A 56 1.46 8.46 52.95
C VAL A 56 2.73 7.71 52.56
N THR A 57 2.55 6.44 52.18
CA THR A 57 3.63 5.62 51.63
C THR A 57 3.54 5.63 50.11
N LEU A 58 4.61 6.03 49.43
CA LEU A 58 4.73 6.07 47.98
C LEU A 58 5.18 4.70 47.43
N PRO A 59 4.68 4.27 46.26
CA PRO A 59 3.76 4.98 45.36
C PRO A 59 2.35 5.14 45.92
N ASP A 60 1.77 6.33 45.76
CA ASP A 60 0.40 6.64 46.16
C ASP A 60 -0.58 6.60 45.00
N SER A 61 -1.73 5.98 45.24
CA SER A 61 -2.84 5.88 44.30
C SER A 61 -4.09 6.44 44.98
N TRP A 62 -4.58 7.56 44.46
CA TRP A 62 -5.79 8.19 44.99
C TRP A 62 -6.96 7.24 44.89
N ARG A 63 -7.10 6.47 43.82
CA ARG A 63 -8.22 5.52 43.68
C ARG A 63 -8.26 4.45 44.79
N LYS A 64 -7.12 3.97 45.27
CA LYS A 64 -7.06 2.93 46.32
C LYS A 64 -7.29 3.50 47.71
N ARG A 65 -6.71 4.66 48.01
CA ARG A 65 -6.76 5.26 49.36
C ARG A 65 -7.86 6.31 49.52
N ARG A 66 -8.27 6.96 48.42
CA ARG A 66 -9.12 8.17 48.36
C ARG A 66 -9.99 8.20 47.07
N PRO A 67 -10.94 7.26 46.89
CA PRO A 67 -11.67 7.05 45.62
C PRO A 67 -12.51 8.25 45.14
N HIS A 68 -12.84 9.19 46.02
CA HIS A 68 -13.62 10.40 45.71
C HIS A 68 -12.78 11.68 45.70
N ALA A 69 -11.45 11.58 45.75
CA ALA A 69 -10.59 12.75 45.74
C ALA A 69 -10.45 13.32 44.32
N SER A 70 -10.73 14.62 44.17
CA SER A 70 -10.52 15.40 42.96
C SER A 70 -10.05 16.83 43.31
N GLY A 71 -9.38 17.48 42.36
CA GLY A 71 -8.82 18.81 42.50
C GLY A 71 -7.33 18.81 42.81
N LEU A 72 -6.84 19.96 43.30
CA LEU A 72 -5.45 20.16 43.64
C LEU A 72 -5.10 19.52 44.99
N ALA A 73 -3.89 18.99 45.07
CA ALA A 73 -3.33 18.48 46.31
C ALA A 73 -1.81 18.66 46.34
N TRP A 74 -1.27 18.61 47.55
CA TRP A 74 0.14 18.72 47.84
C TRP A 74 0.68 17.42 48.41
N TYR A 75 1.88 17.06 47.98
CA TYR A 75 2.73 16.07 48.61
C TYR A 75 3.97 16.74 49.17
N ARG A 76 4.37 16.32 50.36
CA ARG A 76 5.64 16.68 50.99
C ARG A 76 6.44 15.41 51.19
N VAL A 77 7.68 15.42 50.71
CA VAL A 77 8.59 14.29 50.83
C VAL A 77 9.88 14.80 51.43
N ASP A 78 10.06 14.51 52.72
CA ASP A 78 11.26 14.88 53.46
C ASP A 78 12.34 13.80 53.33
N PHE A 79 13.59 14.22 53.21
CA PHE A 79 14.73 13.32 53.22
C PHE A 79 15.96 13.98 53.85
N VAL A 80 16.88 13.15 54.35
CA VAL A 80 18.08 13.62 55.04
C VAL A 80 19.33 13.28 54.23
N LEU A 81 20.16 14.28 53.98
CA LEU A 81 21.48 14.12 53.37
C LEU A 81 22.58 14.40 54.42
N PRO A 82 23.48 13.44 54.72
CA PRO A 82 24.51 13.61 55.74
C PRO A 82 25.61 14.60 55.34
N ALA A 83 25.81 14.81 54.04
CA ALA A 83 26.75 15.77 53.48
C ALA A 83 26.23 16.26 52.11
N LEU A 84 26.74 17.40 51.65
CA LEU A 84 26.48 17.85 50.28
C LEU A 84 27.10 16.86 49.29
N PRO A 85 26.39 16.52 48.20
CA PRO A 85 26.92 15.60 47.21
C PRO A 85 28.08 16.26 46.46
N ALA A 86 29.19 15.53 46.28
CA ALA A 86 30.38 16.03 45.57
C ALA A 86 30.11 16.27 44.07
N GLU A 87 29.15 15.53 43.51
CA GLU A 87 28.70 15.63 42.12
C GLU A 87 27.21 15.98 42.08
N PRO A 88 26.71 16.58 40.97
CA PRO A 88 25.28 16.81 40.81
C PRO A 88 24.49 15.51 40.90
N LEU A 89 23.33 15.57 41.56
CA LEU A 89 22.41 14.45 41.65
C LEU A 89 21.26 14.64 40.68
N ALA A 90 20.72 13.54 40.17
CA ALA A 90 19.51 13.56 39.37
C ALA A 90 18.30 13.19 40.24
N LEU A 91 17.26 14.01 40.16
CA LEU A 91 15.93 13.69 40.65
C LEU A 91 15.14 13.05 39.51
N TYR A 92 14.74 11.80 39.73
CA TYR A 92 13.96 11.01 38.81
C TYR A 92 12.59 10.71 39.42
N LEU A 93 11.53 11.11 38.74
CA LEU A 93 10.15 10.82 39.13
C LEU A 93 9.51 9.94 38.04
N PRO A 94 9.37 8.61 38.29
CA PRO A 94 8.87 7.68 37.29
C PRO A 94 7.49 8.05 36.72
N ARG A 95 6.61 8.56 37.59
CA ARG A 95 5.22 8.87 37.24
C ARG A 95 4.62 9.91 38.20
N LEU A 96 4.06 10.96 37.61
CA LEU A 96 3.24 11.97 38.27
C LEU A 96 1.86 11.95 37.61
N ALA A 97 0.80 12.36 38.31
CA ALA A 97 -0.50 12.51 37.64
C ALA A 97 -0.50 13.71 36.67
N VAL A 98 -1.71 14.14 36.31
CA VAL A 98 -2.04 14.91 35.12
C VAL A 98 -1.18 16.15 34.92
N ALA A 99 -0.88 16.89 35.98
CA ALA A 99 0.08 17.99 35.98
C ALA A 99 0.56 18.24 37.40
N GLY A 100 1.79 18.73 37.56
CA GLY A 100 2.25 19.17 38.88
C GLY A 100 3.45 20.09 38.86
N GLU A 101 3.51 20.94 39.87
CA GLU A 101 4.65 21.78 40.23
C GLU A 101 5.55 21.00 41.19
N ILE A 102 6.85 21.04 40.94
CA ILE A 102 7.83 20.39 41.79
C ILE A 102 8.79 21.46 42.28
N SER A 103 8.96 21.55 43.58
CA SER A 103 9.96 22.42 44.19
C SER A 103 10.82 21.66 45.19
N LEU A 104 12.11 21.96 45.22
CA LEU A 104 13.06 21.43 46.18
C LEU A 104 13.57 22.59 47.04
N ASN A 105 13.41 22.49 48.36
CA ASN A 105 13.87 23.50 49.32
C ASN A 105 13.38 24.93 48.97
N GLY A 106 12.14 25.05 48.48
CA GLY A 106 11.53 26.31 48.03
C GLY A 106 11.91 26.77 46.62
N ALA A 107 12.88 26.13 45.96
CA ALA A 107 13.25 26.42 44.57
C ALA A 107 12.39 25.60 43.59
N LEU A 108 11.69 26.27 42.68
CA LEU A 108 10.84 25.64 41.67
C LEU A 108 11.69 24.99 40.56
N LEU A 109 11.42 23.72 40.26
CA LEU A 109 12.18 22.91 39.28
C LEU A 109 11.55 22.90 37.88
N ASN A 110 10.25 23.17 37.75
CA ASN A 110 9.51 23.17 36.49
C ASN A 110 8.53 24.35 36.38
N ALA A 111 7.80 24.46 35.27
CA ALA A 111 6.83 25.54 35.10
C ALA A 111 5.68 25.45 36.13
N ARG A 112 5.21 26.61 36.62
CA ARG A 112 4.06 26.68 37.53
C ARG A 112 2.77 26.17 36.87
N LEU A 113 1.95 25.46 37.65
CA LEU A 113 0.53 25.26 37.40
C LEU A 113 -0.11 26.65 37.37
N ARG A 114 -0.73 27.03 36.24
CA ARG A 114 -1.53 28.26 36.17
C ARG A 114 -2.83 28.03 36.96
N ASP A 115 -3.09 28.88 37.94
CA ASP A 115 -4.29 28.82 38.80
C ASP A 115 -5.60 29.12 38.04
N GLU A 116 -5.53 29.72 36.84
CA GLU A 116 -6.67 29.95 35.96
C GLU A 116 -6.32 29.57 34.52
N GLN A 117 -6.96 28.55 33.96
CA GLN A 117 -7.26 28.54 32.52
C GLN A 117 -8.74 28.18 32.31
N PRO A 118 -9.45 28.96 31.48
CA PRO A 118 -10.84 28.69 31.12
C PRO A 118 -10.91 27.33 30.42
N GLU A 119 -11.98 26.60 30.68
CA GLU A 119 -12.41 25.36 30.02
C GLU A 119 -11.59 25.00 28.75
N GLY A 120 -10.65 24.05 28.87
CA GLY A 120 -10.17 23.29 27.71
C GLY A 120 -8.71 23.44 27.29
N ARG A 121 -7.87 24.29 27.90
CA ARG A 121 -6.41 24.25 27.68
C ARG A 121 -5.68 23.73 28.90
N GLU A 122 -5.45 22.43 28.88
CA GLU A 122 -5.04 21.67 30.04
C GLU A 122 -3.73 20.91 29.77
N VAL A 123 -2.76 21.09 30.67
CA VAL A 123 -1.41 20.51 30.62
C VAL A 123 -1.51 19.00 30.38
N GLN A 124 -0.71 18.56 29.41
CA GLN A 124 -0.70 17.23 28.84
C GLN A 124 -0.07 16.23 29.81
N TYR A 125 -0.61 15.01 29.81
CA TYR A 125 -0.03 13.85 30.48
C TYR A 125 1.48 13.77 30.27
N LEU A 126 2.22 13.68 31.37
CA LEU A 126 3.55 13.10 31.38
C LEU A 126 3.40 11.64 31.83
N ASP A 127 2.90 10.78 30.93
CA ASP A 127 3.29 9.35 30.96
C ASP A 127 4.82 9.22 30.74
N ALA A 128 5.47 10.31 30.30
CA ALA A 128 6.90 10.49 30.32
C ALA A 128 7.39 10.82 31.75
N PRO A 129 8.43 10.15 32.23
CA PRO A 129 9.00 10.40 33.54
C PRO A 129 9.65 11.79 33.59
N LEU A 130 9.63 12.40 34.77
CA LEU A 130 10.34 13.65 35.00
C LEU A 130 11.77 13.38 35.46
N TYR A 131 12.69 14.17 34.93
CA TYR A 131 14.12 14.03 35.17
C TYR A 131 14.74 15.42 35.27
N PHE A 132 15.35 15.70 36.42
CA PHE A 132 16.04 16.96 36.68
C PHE A 132 17.47 16.67 37.13
N VAL A 133 18.45 17.34 36.52
CA VAL A 133 19.82 17.34 37.01
C VAL A 133 19.97 18.52 37.95
N LEU A 134 20.23 18.23 39.23
CA LEU A 134 20.26 19.21 40.29
C LEU A 134 21.71 19.46 40.72
N PRO A 135 22.18 20.72 40.72
CA PRO A 135 23.52 21.03 41.23
C PRO A 135 23.58 20.76 42.73
N SER A 136 24.79 20.48 43.26
CA SER A 136 24.98 20.23 44.70
C SER A 136 24.47 21.38 45.58
N THR A 137 24.48 22.61 45.07
CA THR A 137 23.98 23.81 45.75
C THR A 137 22.45 23.85 45.92
N ALA A 138 21.70 22.99 45.23
CA ALA A 138 20.25 22.89 45.42
C ALA A 138 19.87 22.13 46.71
N PHE A 139 20.84 21.41 47.31
CA PHE A 139 20.64 20.61 48.50
C PHE A 139 21.14 21.32 49.76
N LEU A 140 20.53 20.97 50.89
CA LEU A 140 20.95 21.37 52.22
C LEU A 140 21.61 20.18 52.93
N VAL A 141 22.58 20.45 53.80
CA VAL A 141 23.09 19.44 54.74
C VAL A 141 22.02 19.19 55.81
N GLY A 142 21.65 17.94 56.04
CA GLY A 142 20.55 17.57 56.92
C GLY A 142 19.24 17.43 56.15
N ARG A 143 18.17 18.08 56.64
CA ARG A 143 16.81 17.92 56.12
C ARG A 143 16.62 18.70 54.80
N ASN A 144 16.09 18.00 53.80
CA ASN A 144 15.67 18.56 52.52
C ASN A 144 14.18 18.27 52.33
N GLU A 145 13.48 19.21 51.70
CA GLU A 145 12.03 19.13 51.47
C GLU A 145 11.75 19.14 49.96
N LEU A 146 11.12 18.07 49.48
CA LEU A 146 10.56 17.99 48.14
C LEU A 146 9.05 18.18 48.20
N LEU A 147 8.55 19.26 47.61
CA LEU A 147 7.12 19.53 47.49
C LEU A 147 6.64 19.26 46.07
N VAL A 148 5.49 18.59 45.97
CA VAL A 148 4.82 18.32 44.70
C VAL A 148 3.36 18.78 44.80
N ARG A 149 3.01 19.88 44.14
CA ARG A 149 1.62 20.31 43.96
C ARG A 149 1.10 19.65 42.70
N MET A 150 0.00 18.91 42.76
CA MET A 150 -0.52 18.19 41.60
C MET A 150 -2.04 18.28 41.49
N LEU A 151 -2.52 18.25 40.24
CA LEU A 151 -3.94 18.15 39.92
C LEU A 151 -4.32 16.67 39.74
N GLY A 152 -5.28 16.20 40.53
CA GLY A 152 -5.85 14.86 40.41
C GLY A 152 -7.35 14.89 40.14
N ASP A 153 -7.84 13.84 39.51
CA ASP A 153 -9.25 13.61 39.19
C ASP A 153 -9.64 12.18 39.63
N GLN A 154 -10.85 12.05 40.17
CA GLN A 154 -11.45 10.79 40.63
C GLN A 154 -11.71 9.82 39.47
N ASP A 155 -12.03 10.37 38.30
CA ASP A 155 -12.32 9.61 37.08
C ASP A 155 -11.07 9.31 36.26
N MET A 156 -9.90 9.47 36.87
CA MET A 156 -8.61 9.24 36.24
C MET A 156 -7.67 8.42 37.13
N ARG A 157 -6.64 7.87 36.49
CA ARG A 157 -5.46 7.34 37.17
C ARG A 157 -4.68 8.53 37.77
N SER A 158 -5.02 8.94 39.01
CA SER A 158 -4.35 9.99 39.82
C SER A 158 -3.51 9.45 41.00
N GLY A 159 -2.31 10.01 41.20
CA GLY A 159 -1.35 9.57 42.23
C GLY A 159 0.10 10.02 41.98
N LEU A 160 1.02 9.61 42.86
CA LEU A 160 2.44 9.97 42.84
C LEU A 160 3.33 8.72 43.02
N SER A 161 4.23 8.47 42.07
CA SER A 161 5.28 7.43 42.24
C SER A 161 6.35 7.86 43.23
N ALA A 162 7.07 6.92 43.84
CA ALA A 162 8.20 7.23 44.74
C ALA A 162 9.31 8.00 43.99
N PRO A 163 9.63 9.25 44.39
CA PRO A 163 10.75 10.00 43.84
C PRO A 163 12.08 9.31 44.14
N ARG A 164 13.03 9.45 43.22
CA ARG A 164 14.35 8.83 43.33
C ARG A 164 15.44 9.86 43.12
N LEU A 165 16.44 9.82 43.98
CA LEU A 165 17.60 10.69 43.93
C LEU A 165 18.85 9.82 43.74
N GLY A 166 19.74 10.16 42.82
CA GLY A 166 20.97 9.39 42.67
C GLY A 166 21.93 9.98 41.65
N PRO A 167 23.06 9.30 41.39
CA PRO A 167 24.05 9.75 40.42
C PRO A 167 23.44 9.88 39.02
N VAL A 168 23.82 10.94 38.31
CA VAL A 168 23.31 11.26 36.96
C VAL A 168 23.38 10.05 36.00
N PRO A 169 24.49 9.28 35.90
CA PRO A 169 24.56 8.14 34.97
C PRO A 169 23.59 7.01 35.33
N VAL A 170 23.38 6.76 36.62
CA VAL A 170 22.50 5.69 37.11
C VAL A 170 21.04 6.04 36.80
N MET A 171 20.63 7.29 37.07
CA MET A 171 19.28 7.76 36.77
C MET A 171 19.03 7.88 35.27
N ALA A 172 20.02 8.30 34.48
CA ALA A 172 19.91 8.35 33.02
C ALA A 172 19.69 6.95 32.40
N ALA A 173 20.36 5.92 32.94
CA ALA A 173 20.16 4.54 32.50
C ALA A 173 18.74 4.01 32.80
N MET A 174 18.14 4.41 33.93
CA MET A 174 16.75 4.07 34.28
C MET A 174 15.73 4.80 33.38
N LEU A 175 16.05 6.02 32.96
CA LEU A 175 15.21 6.85 32.10
C LEU A 175 15.17 6.38 30.64
N ALA A 176 16.26 5.81 30.13
CA ALA A 176 16.40 5.39 28.74
C ALA A 176 15.28 4.45 28.23
N PRO A 177 14.96 3.31 28.90
CA PRO A 177 13.89 2.42 28.44
C PRO A 177 12.52 3.09 28.48
N GLN A 178 12.24 3.90 29.50
CA GLN A 178 10.96 4.60 29.61
C GLN A 178 10.80 5.67 28.53
N ARG A 179 11.86 6.42 28.16
CA ARG A 179 11.85 7.36 27.03
C ARG A 179 11.65 6.64 25.69
N LEU A 180 12.31 5.50 25.48
CA LEU A 180 12.14 4.70 24.28
C LEU A 180 10.65 4.31 24.10
N LEU A 181 10.01 3.83 25.16
CA LEU A 181 8.63 3.35 25.12
C LEU A 181 7.59 4.47 25.10
N SER A 182 7.79 5.56 25.85
CA SER A 182 6.85 6.68 25.96
C SER A 182 6.98 7.72 24.84
N THR A 183 8.14 7.81 24.18
CA THR A 183 8.40 8.83 23.14
C THR A 183 8.69 8.19 21.79
N ALA A 184 9.74 7.35 21.68
CA ALA A 184 10.19 6.88 20.38
C ALA A 184 9.23 5.88 19.71
N MET A 185 8.67 4.94 20.47
CA MET A 185 7.75 3.92 19.95
C MET A 185 6.45 4.51 19.36
N PRO A 186 5.76 5.48 20.01
CA PRO A 186 4.64 6.19 19.40
C PRO A 186 4.99 6.81 18.04
N TYR A 187 6.12 7.51 17.91
CA TYR A 187 6.53 8.08 16.62
C TYR A 187 6.84 7.00 15.58
N ALA A 188 7.53 5.93 15.97
CA ALA A 188 7.79 4.79 15.09
C ALA A 188 6.48 4.15 14.59
N LEU A 189 5.48 4.03 15.47
CA LEU A 189 4.16 3.52 15.13
C LEU A 189 3.46 4.42 14.10
N VAL A 190 3.47 5.75 14.27
CA VAL A 190 2.93 6.68 13.25
C VAL A 190 3.58 6.42 11.88
N ILE A 191 4.91 6.37 11.83
CA ILE A 191 5.65 6.16 10.59
C ILE A 191 5.28 4.83 9.93
N LEU A 192 5.19 3.75 10.72
CA LEU A 192 4.80 2.43 10.23
C LEU A 192 3.36 2.43 9.71
N MET A 193 2.42 3.08 10.40
CA MET A 193 1.03 3.17 9.97
C MET A 193 0.87 3.97 8.67
N LEU A 194 1.56 5.11 8.56
CA LEU A 194 1.59 5.91 7.33
C LEU A 194 2.22 5.13 6.17
N SER A 195 3.30 4.40 6.42
CA SER A 195 3.96 3.54 5.42
C SER A 195 3.04 2.41 4.96
N ALA A 196 2.37 1.73 5.90
CA ALA A 196 1.38 0.70 5.61
C ALA A 196 0.21 1.26 4.79
N MET A 197 -0.26 2.46 5.13
CA MET A 197 -1.36 3.12 4.44
C MET A 197 -0.97 3.49 3.01
N ALA A 198 0.20 4.10 2.80
CA ALA A 198 0.70 4.43 1.47
C ALA A 198 0.81 3.18 0.58
N LEU A 199 1.32 2.08 1.13
CA LEU A 199 1.44 0.81 0.43
C LEU A 199 0.07 0.20 0.11
N ALA A 200 -0.86 0.23 1.06
CA ALA A 200 -2.23 -0.21 0.84
C ALA A 200 -2.94 0.63 -0.23
N CYS A 201 -2.73 1.96 -0.27
CA CYS A 201 -3.23 2.86 -1.31
C CYS A 201 -2.66 2.52 -2.69
N ALA A 202 -1.34 2.35 -2.79
CA ALA A 202 -0.68 1.94 -4.03
C ALA A 202 -1.22 0.59 -4.55
N TYR A 203 -1.55 -0.32 -3.64
CA TYR A 203 -2.11 -1.62 -3.99
C TYR A 203 -3.59 -1.54 -4.40
N ALA A 204 -4.42 -0.78 -3.68
CA ALA A 204 -5.85 -0.68 -3.99
C ALA A 204 -6.16 0.13 -5.26
N TYR A 205 -5.29 1.05 -5.68
CA TYR A 205 -5.40 1.73 -6.98
C TYR A 205 -5.53 0.72 -8.14
N ARG A 206 -4.99 -0.51 -7.98
CA ARG A 206 -5.07 -1.56 -8.99
C ARG A 206 -6.20 -2.56 -8.78
N ARG A 207 -6.59 -2.85 -7.54
CA ARG A 207 -7.66 -3.80 -7.21
C ARG A 207 -8.45 -3.26 -6.03
N ARG A 208 -9.74 -2.92 -6.23
CA ARG A 208 -10.69 -2.36 -5.22
C ARG A 208 -10.98 -3.27 -4.00
N GLN A 209 -10.02 -4.05 -3.51
CA GLN A 209 -10.22 -5.16 -2.56
C GLN A 209 -9.66 -4.93 -1.15
N TYR A 210 -9.10 -3.75 -0.83
CA TYR A 210 -8.40 -3.50 0.44
C TYR A 210 -8.79 -2.21 1.18
N ALA A 211 -9.99 -1.68 0.92
CA ALA A 211 -10.46 -0.45 1.54
C ALA A 211 -10.58 -0.54 3.08
N ASP A 212 -10.89 -1.73 3.60
CA ASP A 212 -10.96 -2.01 5.04
C ASP A 212 -9.61 -1.84 5.75
N ILE A 213 -8.53 -2.39 5.19
CA ILE A 213 -7.18 -2.25 5.76
C ILE A 213 -6.74 -0.77 5.74
N GLN A 214 -7.04 -0.06 4.66
CA GLN A 214 -6.71 1.37 4.54
C GLN A 214 -7.42 2.22 5.59
N ILE A 215 -8.73 2.03 5.76
CA ILE A 215 -9.51 2.78 6.75
C ILE A 215 -9.04 2.45 8.16
N THR A 216 -8.67 1.19 8.44
CA THR A 216 -8.11 0.78 9.74
C THR A 216 -6.84 1.54 10.05
N LEU A 217 -5.91 1.60 9.08
CA LEU A 217 -4.62 2.28 9.24
C LEU A 217 -4.80 3.78 9.37
N ALA A 218 -5.71 4.39 8.61
CA ALA A 218 -6.04 5.80 8.72
C ALA A 218 -6.64 6.15 10.08
N LEU A 219 -7.62 5.38 10.55
CA LEU A 219 -8.24 5.58 11.87
C LEU A 219 -7.23 5.41 13.00
N GLY A 220 -6.36 4.41 12.91
CA GLY A 220 -5.32 4.21 13.90
C GLY A 220 -4.27 5.33 13.89
N ALA A 221 -3.88 5.85 12.73
CA ALA A 221 -2.99 7.01 12.62
C ALA A 221 -3.65 8.28 13.19
N VAL A 222 -4.95 8.50 12.94
CA VAL A 222 -5.72 9.60 13.54
C VAL A 222 -5.78 9.44 15.07
N SER A 223 -6.07 8.24 15.58
CA SER A 223 -6.09 7.95 17.02
C SER A 223 -4.78 8.34 17.70
N LEU A 224 -3.66 7.99 17.08
CA LEU A 224 -2.32 8.26 17.59
C LEU A 224 -1.93 9.75 17.43
N ALA A 225 -2.38 10.40 16.35
CA ALA A 225 -2.21 11.84 16.17
C ALA A 225 -2.97 12.64 17.25
N LEU A 226 -4.17 12.19 17.65
CA LEU A 226 -4.93 12.80 18.75
C LEU A 226 -4.19 12.72 20.11
N ASP A 227 -3.30 11.74 20.30
CA ASP A 227 -2.43 11.64 21.48
C ASP A 227 -1.21 12.56 21.41
N LEU A 228 -0.68 12.78 20.21
CA LEU A 228 0.52 13.57 19.97
C LEU A 228 0.25 15.07 19.89
N ILE A 229 -0.98 15.51 19.59
CA ILE A 229 -1.34 16.92 19.47
C ILE A 229 -1.83 17.45 20.83
N PRO A 230 -1.06 18.33 21.52
CA PRO A 230 -1.39 18.77 22.88
C PRO A 230 -2.58 19.72 22.97
N GLU A 231 -2.82 20.50 21.91
CA GLU A 231 -3.70 21.68 21.94
C GLU A 231 -5.05 21.49 21.23
N LEU A 232 -5.68 20.31 21.37
CA LEU A 232 -7.04 20.16 20.85
C LEU A 232 -8.07 20.92 21.73
N PRO A 233 -9.01 21.68 21.13
CA PRO A 233 -10.09 22.37 21.83
C PRO A 233 -11.22 21.41 22.25
N LEU A 234 -10.87 20.28 22.84
CA LEU A 234 -11.80 19.27 23.35
C LEU A 234 -11.54 19.05 24.83
N SER A 235 -12.62 18.87 25.61
CA SER A 235 -12.51 18.46 27.01
C SER A 235 -11.80 17.11 27.12
N ARG A 236 -11.14 16.84 28.24
CA ARG A 236 -10.40 15.59 28.45
C ARG A 236 -11.29 14.34 28.33
N GLY A 237 -12.49 14.38 28.92
CA GLY A 237 -13.48 13.30 28.82
C GLY A 237 -13.84 13.03 27.37
N ASP A 238 -14.12 14.08 26.60
CA ASP A 238 -14.47 13.96 25.18
C ASP A 238 -13.31 13.36 24.36
N ARG A 239 -12.06 13.72 24.66
CA ARG A 239 -10.89 13.10 24.01
C ARG A 239 -10.84 11.59 24.26
N TYR A 240 -11.06 11.13 25.50
CA TYR A 240 -11.09 9.69 25.79
C TYR A 240 -12.25 8.98 25.09
N ALA A 241 -13.42 9.60 25.02
CA ALA A 241 -14.56 9.01 24.35
C ALA A 241 -14.39 8.95 22.83
N VAL A 242 -13.88 10.01 22.20
CA VAL A 242 -13.50 10.00 20.78
C VAL A 242 -12.48 8.90 20.50
N ARG A 243 -11.46 8.76 21.35
CA ARG A 243 -10.46 7.69 21.22
C ARG A 243 -11.06 6.30 21.35
N ALA A 244 -11.99 6.09 22.27
CA ALA A 244 -12.68 4.81 22.41
C ALA A 244 -13.53 4.46 21.18
N VAL A 245 -14.22 5.45 20.59
CA VAL A 245 -14.96 5.27 19.32
C VAL A 245 -14.01 4.90 18.18
N VAL A 246 -12.90 5.62 18.03
CA VAL A 246 -11.90 5.34 16.99
C VAL A 246 -11.27 3.95 17.20
N PHE A 247 -10.93 3.59 18.43
CA PHE A 247 -10.42 2.27 18.78
C PHE A 247 -11.42 1.17 18.46
N ALA A 248 -12.70 1.34 18.81
CA ALA A 248 -13.76 0.39 18.49
C ALA A 248 -13.91 0.19 16.97
N ALA A 249 -13.85 1.27 16.19
CA ALA A 249 -13.87 1.20 14.73
C ALA A 249 -12.62 0.49 14.15
N MET A 250 -11.45 0.71 14.74
CA MET A 250 -10.22 0.03 14.35
C MET A 250 -10.29 -1.47 14.62
N VAL A 251 -10.70 -1.88 15.83
CA VAL A 251 -10.87 -3.29 16.21
C VAL A 251 -11.93 -3.96 15.34
N TRP A 252 -13.03 -3.27 15.04
CA TRP A 252 -14.07 -3.74 14.13
C TRP A 252 -13.49 -4.15 12.77
N LEU A 253 -12.71 -3.27 12.15
CA LEU A 253 -12.11 -3.54 10.83
C LEU A 253 -11.04 -4.62 10.89
N LEU A 254 -10.22 -4.67 11.96
CA LEU A 254 -9.25 -5.75 12.17
C LEU A 254 -9.93 -7.11 12.25
N CYS A 255 -11.02 -7.23 13.03
CA CYS A 255 -11.82 -8.45 13.12
C CYS A 255 -12.40 -8.86 11.76
N LEU A 256 -12.90 -7.90 10.96
CA LEU A 256 -13.40 -8.18 9.61
C LEU A 256 -12.29 -8.65 8.66
N ALA A 257 -11.13 -8.00 8.67
CA ALA A 257 -9.98 -8.37 7.84
C ALA A 257 -9.47 -9.77 8.21
N ALA A 258 -9.29 -10.03 9.50
CA ALA A 258 -8.91 -11.33 10.03
C ALA A 258 -9.93 -12.43 9.67
N TYR A 259 -11.24 -12.13 9.79
CA TYR A 259 -12.28 -13.07 9.36
C TYR A 259 -12.18 -13.38 7.85
N ARG A 260 -12.01 -12.37 6.99
CA ARG A 260 -11.85 -12.58 5.53
C ARG A 260 -10.62 -13.42 5.20
N LEU A 261 -9.51 -13.19 5.91
CA LEU A 261 -8.27 -13.95 5.75
C LEU A 261 -8.41 -15.41 6.20
N SER A 262 -9.27 -15.71 7.18
CA SER A 262 -9.51 -17.10 7.59
C SER A 262 -10.17 -17.95 6.49
N ALA A 263 -10.77 -17.32 5.47
CA ALA A 263 -11.55 -17.96 4.40
C ALA A 263 -12.76 -18.78 4.89
N VAL A 264 -13.07 -18.75 6.19
CA VAL A 264 -14.22 -19.43 6.80
C VAL A 264 -15.49 -18.62 6.56
N ARG A 265 -16.52 -19.23 5.97
CA ARG A 265 -17.78 -18.55 5.63
C ARG A 265 -18.91 -18.77 6.65
N LYS A 266 -18.69 -18.38 7.91
CA LYS A 266 -19.77 -18.36 8.93
C LYS A 266 -20.71 -17.17 8.73
N ARG A 267 -21.92 -17.39 8.19
CA ARG A 267 -22.89 -16.34 7.78
C ARG A 267 -23.29 -15.35 8.89
N HIS A 268 -23.33 -15.78 10.15
CA HIS A 268 -23.77 -14.94 11.26
C HIS A 268 -22.65 -14.07 11.85
N LEU A 269 -21.38 -14.48 11.71
CA LEU A 269 -20.27 -13.84 12.41
C LEU A 269 -20.06 -12.36 12.02
N PRO A 270 -20.12 -11.96 10.74
CA PRO A 270 -20.05 -10.55 10.37
C PRO A 270 -21.14 -9.71 11.03
N ARG A 271 -22.38 -10.23 11.13
CA ARG A 271 -23.49 -9.52 11.77
C ARG A 271 -23.21 -9.28 13.25
N VAL A 272 -22.69 -10.28 13.96
CA VAL A 272 -22.27 -10.14 15.37
C VAL A 272 -21.17 -9.10 15.49
N ILE A 273 -20.15 -9.16 14.63
CA ILE A 273 -19.06 -8.17 14.59
C ILE A 273 -19.61 -6.75 14.41
N HIS A 274 -20.54 -6.53 13.48
CA HIS A 274 -21.17 -5.22 13.25
C HIS A 274 -22.00 -4.75 14.45
N LEU A 275 -22.84 -5.62 15.02
CA LEU A 275 -23.73 -5.27 16.14
C LEU A 275 -22.95 -4.89 17.40
N VAL A 276 -21.93 -5.70 17.75
CA VAL A 276 -21.07 -5.41 18.90
C VAL A 276 -20.34 -4.08 18.69
N SER A 277 -19.77 -3.88 17.51
CA SER A 277 -19.01 -2.65 17.21
C SER A 277 -19.91 -1.41 17.27
N LEU A 278 -21.11 -1.48 16.69
CA LEU A 278 -22.07 -0.39 16.71
C LEU A 278 -22.53 -0.08 18.14
N ALA A 279 -22.83 -1.10 18.95
CA ALA A 279 -23.24 -0.91 20.34
C ALA A 279 -22.14 -0.22 21.16
N VAL A 280 -20.88 -0.64 21.00
CA VAL A 280 -19.74 -0.04 21.71
C VAL A 280 -19.49 1.40 21.26
N MET A 281 -19.57 1.68 19.96
CA MET A 281 -19.42 3.05 19.44
C MET A 281 -20.53 3.97 19.92
N LEU A 282 -21.80 3.52 19.90
CA LEU A 282 -22.93 4.29 20.41
C LEU A 282 -22.85 4.53 21.91
N ALA A 283 -22.47 3.52 22.70
CA ALA A 283 -22.27 3.68 24.14
C ALA A 283 -21.15 4.69 24.44
N SER A 284 -20.03 4.61 23.72
CA SER A 284 -18.92 5.57 23.87
C SER A 284 -19.34 6.98 23.46
N ALA A 285 -20.04 7.14 22.34
CA ALA A 285 -20.54 8.43 21.87
C ALA A 285 -21.61 9.03 22.82
N ALA A 286 -22.46 8.20 23.42
CA ALA A 286 -23.45 8.66 24.40
C ALA A 286 -22.80 9.31 25.62
N THR A 287 -21.61 8.87 26.05
CA THR A 287 -20.90 9.50 27.18
C THR A 287 -20.44 10.92 26.89
N ILE A 288 -20.17 11.26 25.62
CA ILE A 288 -19.87 12.64 25.17
C ILE A 288 -21.13 13.49 25.31
N VAL A 289 -22.24 13.03 24.74
CA VAL A 289 -23.52 13.76 24.74
C VAL A 289 -24.05 13.97 26.17
N LEU A 290 -23.87 12.98 27.04
CA LEU A 290 -24.31 13.02 28.43
C LEU A 290 -23.32 13.72 29.37
N GLY A 291 -22.15 14.16 28.87
CA GLY A 291 -21.12 14.80 29.68
C GLY A 291 -20.53 13.91 30.78
N THR A 292 -20.58 12.58 30.61
CA THR A 292 -20.16 11.58 31.60
C THR A 292 -18.90 10.82 31.19
N ALA A 293 -18.20 11.30 30.16
CA ALA A 293 -16.99 10.67 29.64
C ALA A 293 -15.85 10.70 30.67
N SER A 294 -15.28 9.53 30.95
CA SER A 294 -14.23 9.29 31.96
C SER A 294 -13.15 8.34 31.44
N ASP A 295 -12.11 8.04 32.22
CA ASP A 295 -11.13 6.99 31.88
C ASP A 295 -11.76 5.58 31.76
N LYS A 296 -12.99 5.42 32.24
CA LYS A 296 -13.77 4.18 32.21
C LYS A 296 -14.45 3.93 30.88
N VAL A 297 -14.40 4.85 29.91
CA VAL A 297 -14.99 4.60 28.57
C VAL A 297 -14.37 3.36 27.90
N TRP A 298 -13.10 3.04 28.24
CA TRP A 298 -12.44 1.81 27.81
C TRP A 298 -13.13 0.50 28.25
N LEU A 299 -14.01 0.55 29.26
CA LEU A 299 -14.84 -0.60 29.68
C LEU A 299 -15.74 -1.09 28.55
N TYR A 300 -16.20 -0.19 27.69
CA TYR A 300 -17.02 -0.56 26.55
C TYR A 300 -16.26 -1.43 25.54
N ALA A 301 -14.92 -1.52 25.64
CA ALA A 301 -14.14 -2.44 24.81
C ALA A 301 -14.21 -3.91 25.27
N MET A 302 -14.72 -4.22 26.47
CA MET A 302 -14.77 -5.59 27.02
C MET A 302 -15.42 -6.63 26.09
N PRO A 303 -16.54 -6.35 25.39
CA PRO A 303 -17.15 -7.27 24.45
C PRO A 303 -16.24 -7.63 23.24
N PHE A 304 -15.22 -6.82 22.93
CA PHE A 304 -14.30 -7.12 21.83
C PHE A 304 -13.32 -8.23 22.17
N TYR A 305 -12.88 -8.41 23.42
CA TYR A 305 -11.89 -9.45 23.75
C TYR A 305 -12.33 -10.88 23.39
N PRO A 306 -13.53 -11.36 23.76
CA PRO A 306 -13.98 -12.69 23.34
C PRO A 306 -14.15 -12.77 21.82
N LEU A 307 -14.55 -11.68 21.16
CA LEU A 307 -14.68 -11.62 19.71
C LEU A 307 -13.33 -11.71 18.99
N ILE A 308 -12.32 -10.97 19.46
CA ILE A 308 -10.94 -11.02 18.97
C ILE A 308 -10.39 -12.43 19.16
N ALA A 309 -10.52 -13.01 20.36
CA ALA A 309 -10.06 -14.37 20.65
C ALA A 309 -10.69 -15.40 19.69
N TYR A 310 -11.99 -15.28 19.42
CA TYR A 310 -12.68 -16.16 18.48
C TYR A 310 -12.16 -16.01 17.05
N VAL A 311 -11.96 -14.79 16.57
CA VAL A 311 -11.44 -14.52 15.21
C VAL A 311 -9.99 -14.98 15.08
N LEU A 312 -9.16 -14.79 16.11
CA LEU A 312 -7.79 -15.30 16.13
C LEU A 312 -7.74 -16.83 16.15
N ALA A 313 -8.67 -17.50 16.85
CA ALA A 313 -8.78 -18.96 16.81
C ALA A 313 -9.11 -19.48 15.41
N LEU A 314 -10.05 -18.82 14.70
CA LEU A 314 -10.35 -19.16 13.30
C LEU A 314 -9.13 -18.96 12.40
N LEU A 315 -8.40 -17.85 12.56
CA LEU A 315 -7.17 -17.62 11.81
C LEU A 315 -6.10 -18.67 12.11
N LEU A 316 -5.98 -19.10 13.36
CA LEU A 316 -5.04 -20.14 13.78
C LEU A 316 -5.40 -21.49 13.17
N GLU A 317 -6.69 -21.85 13.17
CA GLU A 317 -7.21 -23.03 12.50
C GLU A 317 -6.86 -23.00 11.01
N THR A 318 -7.11 -21.88 10.33
CA THR A 318 -6.73 -21.69 8.92
C THR A 318 -5.21 -21.81 8.72
N ALA A 319 -4.40 -21.21 9.60
CA ALA A 319 -2.95 -21.30 9.54
C ALA A 319 -2.47 -22.76 9.66
N TRP A 320 -3.09 -23.52 10.55
CA TRP A 320 -2.77 -24.93 10.78
C TRP A 320 -3.18 -25.80 9.58
N LEU A 321 -4.41 -25.63 9.08
CA LEU A 321 -4.92 -26.36 7.92
C LEU A 321 -4.12 -26.08 6.64
N GLN A 322 -3.73 -24.82 6.41
CA GLN A 322 -2.91 -24.42 5.26
C GLN A 322 -1.41 -24.69 5.46
N ARG A 323 -1.00 -25.16 6.65
CA ARG A 323 0.41 -25.28 7.07
C ARG A 323 1.22 -24.00 6.81
N SER A 324 0.57 -22.85 7.01
CA SER A 324 1.12 -21.54 6.73
C SER A 324 1.76 -20.95 7.98
N MET A 325 3.08 -21.10 8.08
CA MET A 325 3.86 -20.52 9.19
C MET A 325 3.71 -18.98 9.28
N ARG A 326 3.50 -18.30 8.15
CA ARG A 326 3.27 -16.85 8.11
C ARG A 326 1.99 -16.43 8.82
N LEU A 327 0.89 -17.16 8.57
CA LEU A 327 -0.39 -16.90 9.23
C LEU A 327 -0.27 -17.22 10.74
N GLY A 328 0.43 -18.29 11.10
CA GLY A 328 0.69 -18.63 12.50
C GLY A 328 1.46 -17.54 13.24
N LEU A 329 2.51 -16.98 12.63
CA LEU A 329 3.26 -15.85 13.20
C LEU A 329 2.39 -14.60 13.36
N LEU A 330 1.51 -14.31 12.39
CA LEU A 330 0.60 -13.16 12.46
C LEU A 330 -0.37 -13.30 13.63
N VAL A 331 -0.91 -14.51 13.83
CA VAL A 331 -1.74 -14.82 15.00
C VAL A 331 -0.94 -14.64 16.28
N GLY A 332 0.30 -15.12 16.35
CA GLY A 332 1.17 -14.96 17.51
C GLY A 332 1.35 -13.50 17.92
N VAL A 333 1.74 -12.63 16.99
CA VAL A 333 1.89 -11.18 17.22
C VAL A 333 0.55 -10.54 17.62
N ALA A 334 -0.56 -10.93 16.98
CA ALA A 334 -1.87 -10.38 17.32
C ALA A 334 -2.36 -10.80 18.72
N VAL A 335 -2.04 -12.03 19.18
CA VAL A 335 -2.33 -12.49 20.54
C VAL A 335 -1.54 -11.67 21.56
N ILE A 336 -0.25 -11.45 21.29
CA ILE A 336 0.64 -10.67 22.15
C ILE A 336 0.14 -9.22 22.28
N TRP A 337 -0.20 -8.59 21.16
CA TRP A 337 -0.82 -7.27 21.13
C TRP A 337 -2.13 -7.22 21.94
N THR A 338 -3.00 -8.23 21.77
CA THR A 338 -4.27 -8.31 22.51
C THR A 338 -4.04 -8.41 24.03
N ALA A 339 -3.04 -9.17 24.46
CA ALA A 339 -2.64 -9.28 25.86
C ALA A 339 -2.11 -7.94 26.41
N ALA A 340 -1.29 -7.22 25.64
CA ALA A 340 -0.78 -5.89 26.03
C ALA A 340 -1.88 -4.82 26.13
N VAL A 341 -2.87 -4.87 25.24
CA VAL A 341 -4.08 -4.03 25.32
C VAL A 341 -4.88 -4.35 26.58
N LEU A 342 -5.12 -5.64 26.84
CA LEU A 342 -5.82 -6.09 28.04
C LEU A 342 -5.10 -5.62 29.32
N HIS A 343 -3.79 -5.86 29.42
CA HIS A 343 -2.95 -5.37 30.52
C HIS A 343 -3.11 -3.84 30.71
N SER A 344 -3.02 -3.07 29.63
CA SER A 344 -3.14 -1.61 29.69
C SER A 344 -4.53 -1.15 30.17
N ASN A 345 -5.57 -1.93 29.85
CA ASN A 345 -6.94 -1.68 30.27
C ASN A 345 -7.25 -2.19 31.68
N MET A 346 -6.36 -2.99 32.30
CA MET A 346 -6.44 -3.36 33.72
C MET A 346 -5.89 -2.27 34.64
N LEU A 347 -5.04 -1.36 34.14
CA LEU A 347 -4.44 -0.27 34.93
C LEU A 347 -5.48 0.67 35.55
N PRO A 348 -6.52 1.15 34.82
CA PRO A 348 -7.58 1.95 35.43
C PRO A 348 -8.26 1.22 36.60
N PHE A 349 -8.41 -0.11 36.56
CA PHE A 349 -9.05 -0.85 37.66
C PHE A 349 -8.18 -0.97 38.94
N GLY A 350 -6.90 -0.58 38.88
CA GLY A 350 -5.98 -0.73 40.00
C GLY A 350 -5.59 -2.19 40.31
N TRP A 351 -5.88 -3.11 39.40
CA TRP A 351 -5.49 -4.53 39.48
C TRP A 351 -3.99 -4.77 39.30
N LEU A 352 -3.29 -3.77 38.75
CA LEU A 352 -1.84 -3.76 38.58
C LEU A 352 -1.20 -2.70 39.51
N PRO A 353 0.12 -2.80 39.77
CA PRO A 353 0.86 -1.78 40.48
C PRO A 353 0.67 -0.39 39.87
N TRP A 354 0.69 0.63 40.74
CA TRP A 354 0.48 2.02 40.32
C TRP A 354 1.54 2.52 39.33
N ASP A 355 2.76 2.00 39.38
CA ASP A 355 3.85 2.45 38.52
C ASP A 355 3.90 1.73 37.17
N SER A 356 3.08 0.67 36.98
CA SER A 356 3.09 -0.15 35.77
C SER A 356 2.84 0.65 34.49
N PHE A 357 3.62 0.33 33.46
CA PHE A 357 3.62 1.01 32.17
C PHE A 357 2.44 0.58 31.28
N ARG A 358 1.99 1.47 30.38
CA ARG A 358 0.94 1.18 29.38
C ARG A 358 1.59 0.62 28.11
N TYR A 359 1.46 -0.69 27.90
CA TYR A 359 2.12 -1.40 26.80
C TYR A 359 1.37 -1.37 25.46
N ASN A 360 0.11 -0.91 25.43
CA ASN A 360 -0.74 -0.93 24.23
C ASN A 360 -0.09 -0.33 22.97
N THR A 361 0.66 0.77 23.11
CA THR A 361 1.30 1.47 21.97
C THR A 361 2.55 0.75 21.51
N ALA A 362 3.39 0.28 22.44
CA ALA A 362 4.61 -0.44 22.13
C ALA A 362 4.33 -1.80 21.44
N ALA A 363 3.33 -2.54 21.92
CA ALA A 363 2.93 -3.82 21.33
C ALA A 363 2.27 -3.67 19.95
N ALA A 364 1.80 -2.47 19.57
CA ALA A 364 1.24 -2.26 18.22
C ALA A 364 2.33 -2.19 17.13
N VAL A 365 3.56 -1.81 17.49
CA VAL A 365 4.69 -1.67 16.56
C VAL A 365 4.99 -2.96 15.78
N PRO A 366 5.22 -4.13 16.42
CA PRO A 366 5.50 -5.37 15.71
C PRO A 366 4.31 -5.82 14.85
N LEU A 367 3.07 -5.63 15.31
CA LEU A 367 1.87 -5.93 14.53
C LEU A 367 1.81 -5.10 13.24
N CYS A 368 2.02 -3.78 13.34
CA CYS A 368 2.05 -2.89 12.17
C CYS A 368 3.24 -3.20 11.25
N ALA A 369 4.43 -3.47 11.80
CA ALA A 369 5.59 -3.86 11.01
C ALA A 369 5.34 -5.16 10.24
N MET A 370 4.73 -6.15 10.87
CA MET A 370 4.36 -7.40 10.21
C MET A 370 3.32 -7.18 9.11
N LEU A 371 2.32 -6.33 9.34
CA LEU A 371 1.34 -5.97 8.32
C LEU A 371 2.00 -5.28 7.11
N VAL A 372 2.93 -4.34 7.32
CA VAL A 372 3.71 -3.71 6.25
C VAL A 372 4.47 -4.75 5.44
N LEU A 373 5.17 -5.68 6.12
CA LEU A 373 5.94 -6.73 5.45
C LEU A 373 5.04 -7.63 4.58
N VAL A 374 3.89 -8.05 5.11
CA VAL A 374 2.93 -8.89 4.38
C VAL A 374 2.36 -8.15 3.16
N LEU A 375 1.99 -6.87 3.32
CA LEU A 375 1.49 -6.05 2.21
C LEU A 375 2.59 -5.82 1.15
N ALA A 376 3.85 -5.63 1.57
CA ALA A 376 4.96 -5.38 0.66
C ALA A 376 5.30 -6.63 -0.16
N GLU A 377 5.33 -7.80 0.49
CA GLU A 377 5.51 -9.07 -0.22
C GLU A 377 4.40 -9.29 -1.26
N ARG A 378 3.13 -9.09 -0.89
CA ARG A 378 2.01 -9.24 -1.84
C ARG A 378 2.12 -8.28 -3.01
N PHE A 379 2.49 -7.03 -2.74
CA PHE A 379 2.70 -6.03 -3.79
C PHE A 379 3.79 -6.46 -4.79
N VAL A 380 4.91 -6.99 -4.28
CA VAL A 380 6.01 -7.49 -5.13
C VAL A 380 5.57 -8.72 -5.93
N GLN A 381 4.89 -9.68 -5.31
CA GLN A 381 4.42 -10.90 -5.98
C GLN A 381 3.46 -10.58 -7.13
N ASP A 382 2.48 -9.70 -6.90
CA ASP A 382 1.52 -9.28 -7.93
C ASP A 382 2.21 -8.54 -9.08
N ARG A 383 3.26 -7.74 -8.79
CA ARG A 383 4.08 -7.08 -9.81
C ARG A 383 4.83 -8.09 -10.67
N GLU A 384 5.44 -9.08 -10.06
CA GLU A 384 6.15 -10.13 -10.79
C GLU A 384 5.19 -10.96 -11.65
N GLU A 385 4.01 -11.31 -11.12
CA GLU A 385 3.01 -12.07 -11.86
C GLU A 385 2.47 -11.26 -13.06
N ALA A 386 2.21 -9.97 -12.88
CA ALA A 386 1.82 -9.09 -13.99
C ALA A 386 2.92 -9.04 -15.08
N VAL A 387 4.19 -8.97 -14.70
CA VAL A 387 5.32 -8.99 -15.65
C VAL A 387 5.44 -10.35 -16.34
N ARG A 388 5.26 -11.46 -15.61
CA ARG A 388 5.27 -12.82 -16.18
C ARG A 388 4.13 -13.00 -17.19
N ASN A 389 2.92 -12.59 -16.84
CA ASN A 389 1.75 -12.70 -17.72
C ASN A 389 1.93 -11.85 -18.99
N HIS A 390 2.49 -10.64 -18.85
CA HIS A 390 2.80 -9.80 -20.01
C HIS A 390 3.86 -10.44 -20.92
N ARG A 391 4.95 -10.99 -20.35
CA ARG A 391 5.97 -11.71 -21.12
C ARG A 391 5.41 -12.96 -21.81
N ALA A 392 4.54 -13.70 -21.13
CA ALA A 392 3.87 -14.86 -21.69
C ALA A 392 2.97 -14.45 -22.87
N ALA A 393 2.18 -13.39 -22.72
CA ALA A 393 1.35 -12.86 -23.80
C ALA A 393 2.18 -12.45 -25.03
N VAL A 394 3.29 -11.74 -24.83
CA VAL A 394 4.23 -11.37 -25.91
C VAL A 394 4.86 -12.61 -26.55
N GLY A 395 5.21 -13.63 -25.76
CA GLY A 395 5.76 -14.89 -26.25
C GLY A 395 4.78 -15.67 -27.13
N THR A 396 3.51 -15.76 -26.71
CA THR A 396 2.45 -16.42 -27.48
C THR A 396 2.21 -15.71 -28.81
N GLU A 397 2.19 -14.38 -28.82
CA GLU A 397 2.02 -13.62 -30.07
C GLU A 397 3.21 -13.85 -31.03
N ARG A 398 4.44 -13.85 -30.51
CA ARG A 398 5.63 -14.20 -31.30
C ARG A 398 5.57 -15.61 -31.87
N ALA A 399 5.12 -16.59 -31.07
CA ALA A 399 4.98 -17.98 -31.51
C ALA A 399 3.91 -18.11 -32.61
N ARG A 400 2.77 -17.41 -32.48
CA ARG A 400 1.73 -17.35 -33.51
C ARG A 400 2.28 -16.79 -34.82
N ILE A 401 3.03 -15.67 -34.76
CA ILE A 401 3.69 -15.10 -35.95
C ILE A 401 4.66 -16.11 -36.57
N LEU A 402 5.53 -16.76 -35.78
CA LEU A 402 6.47 -17.77 -36.28
C LEU A 402 5.77 -18.98 -36.91
N GLN A 403 4.59 -19.35 -36.42
CA GLN A 403 3.81 -20.44 -36.99
C GLN A 403 3.16 -20.03 -38.31
N ASP A 404 2.57 -18.84 -38.40
CA ASP A 404 2.08 -18.25 -39.66
C ASP A 404 3.24 -18.10 -40.68
N MET A 405 4.47 -17.84 -40.21
CA MET A 405 5.69 -17.83 -41.04
C MET A 405 6.04 -19.23 -41.57
N HIS A 406 6.09 -20.23 -40.69
CA HIS A 406 6.43 -21.61 -41.05
C HIS A 406 5.47 -22.18 -42.09
N ASP A 407 4.17 -21.94 -41.93
CA ASP A 407 3.15 -22.50 -42.82
C ASP A 407 3.16 -21.83 -44.20
N GLY A 408 3.41 -20.51 -44.27
CA GLY A 408 3.53 -19.79 -45.54
C GLY A 408 4.83 -20.09 -46.31
N MET A 409 5.98 -20.05 -45.62
CA MET A 409 7.29 -20.26 -46.22
C MET A 409 7.59 -21.73 -46.51
N GLY A 410 7.09 -22.65 -45.67
CA GLY A 410 7.28 -24.08 -45.83
C GLY A 410 6.79 -24.57 -47.19
N ALA A 411 5.64 -24.08 -47.64
CA ALA A 411 5.09 -24.40 -48.96
C ALA A 411 5.97 -23.92 -50.12
N GLN A 412 6.56 -22.73 -50.02
CA GLN A 412 7.43 -22.15 -51.05
C GLN A 412 8.78 -22.87 -51.12
N LEU A 413 9.39 -23.17 -49.98
CA LEU A 413 10.65 -23.93 -49.90
C LEU A 413 10.48 -25.37 -50.40
N ILE A 414 9.34 -26.02 -50.12
CA ILE A 414 9.01 -27.33 -50.69
C ILE A 414 8.89 -27.24 -52.21
N THR A 415 8.26 -26.18 -52.73
CA THR A 415 8.14 -25.94 -54.17
C THR A 415 9.52 -25.71 -54.82
N ALA A 416 10.37 -24.88 -54.21
CA ALA A 416 11.74 -24.64 -54.67
C ALA A 416 12.57 -25.94 -54.68
N LYS A 417 12.49 -26.73 -53.60
CA LYS A 417 13.16 -28.04 -53.51
C LYS A 417 12.68 -28.99 -54.61
N ARG A 418 11.37 -29.03 -54.89
CA ARG A 418 10.81 -29.88 -55.95
C ARG A 418 11.29 -29.46 -57.34
N LEU A 419 11.39 -28.17 -57.61
CA LEU A 419 11.93 -27.63 -58.86
C LEU A 419 13.42 -27.94 -59.04
N ALA A 420 14.20 -27.84 -57.96
CA ALA A 420 15.63 -28.13 -57.97
C ALA A 420 15.97 -29.62 -58.15
N LEU A 421 15.03 -30.52 -57.83
CA LEU A 421 15.19 -31.99 -57.94
C LEU A 421 14.71 -32.56 -59.29
N ARG A 422 14.27 -31.74 -60.25
CA ARG A 422 13.92 -32.19 -61.60
C ARG A 422 15.19 -32.49 -62.41
N GLU A 423 15.14 -33.49 -63.31
CA GLU A 423 16.27 -33.85 -64.19
C GLU A 423 16.69 -32.68 -65.11
N GLU A 424 15.72 -31.88 -65.57
CA GLU A 424 15.95 -30.61 -66.24
C GLU A 424 15.50 -29.45 -65.34
N VAL A 425 16.46 -28.72 -64.79
CA VAL A 425 16.21 -27.56 -63.94
C VAL A 425 16.10 -26.31 -64.81
N ASP A 426 14.90 -25.73 -64.92
CA ASP A 426 14.77 -24.35 -65.37
C ASP A 426 15.30 -23.42 -64.27
N ARG A 427 16.57 -23.01 -64.41
CA ARG A 427 17.23 -22.09 -63.48
C ARG A 427 16.47 -20.78 -63.32
N LYS A 428 15.72 -20.32 -64.33
CA LYS A 428 14.92 -19.10 -64.21
C LYS A 428 13.69 -19.33 -63.34
N GLU A 429 12.98 -20.44 -63.54
CA GLU A 429 11.83 -20.81 -62.71
C GLU A 429 12.23 -20.99 -61.24
N LEU A 430 13.37 -21.67 -60.99
CA LEU A 430 13.90 -21.84 -59.63
C LEU A 430 14.32 -20.50 -58.98
N ALA A 431 15.00 -19.63 -59.72
CA ALA A 431 15.38 -18.31 -59.23
C ALA A 431 14.17 -17.45 -58.87
N LEU A 432 13.10 -17.52 -59.68
CA LEU A 432 11.84 -16.79 -59.41
C LEU A 432 11.18 -17.24 -58.10
N VAL A 433 11.11 -18.55 -57.83
CA VAL A 433 10.52 -19.07 -56.58
C VAL A 433 11.36 -18.67 -55.35
N ILE A 434 12.68 -18.69 -55.47
CA ILE A 434 13.58 -18.25 -54.39
C ILE A 434 13.43 -16.75 -54.13
N ASP A 435 13.38 -15.93 -55.19
CA ASP A 435 13.18 -14.49 -55.09
C ASP A 435 11.82 -14.14 -54.48
N GLU A 436 10.77 -14.88 -54.81
CA GLU A 436 9.44 -14.74 -54.20
C GLU A 436 9.48 -15.08 -52.71
N SER A 437 10.17 -16.17 -52.34
CA SER A 437 10.35 -16.56 -50.94
C SER A 437 11.13 -15.52 -50.13
N LEU A 438 12.17 -14.92 -50.71
CA LEU A 438 12.96 -13.86 -50.07
C LEU A 438 12.17 -12.56 -49.91
N GLN A 439 11.29 -12.25 -50.85
CA GLN A 439 10.40 -11.09 -50.73
C GLN A 439 9.36 -11.28 -49.63
N ASP A 440 8.78 -12.47 -49.54
CA ASP A 440 7.81 -12.79 -48.48
C ASP A 440 8.46 -12.72 -47.10
N LEU A 441 9.69 -13.23 -46.96
CA LEU A 441 10.47 -13.11 -45.73
C LEU A 441 10.74 -11.64 -45.36
N ARG A 442 11.13 -10.80 -46.35
CA ARG A 442 11.38 -9.38 -46.12
C ARG A 442 10.10 -8.61 -45.78
N LEU A 443 8.97 -8.93 -46.40
CA LEU A 443 7.66 -8.36 -46.07
C LEU A 443 7.25 -8.66 -44.63
N ILE A 444 7.57 -9.86 -44.14
CA ILE A 444 7.32 -10.24 -42.75
C ILE A 444 8.25 -9.48 -41.80
N ILE A 445 9.55 -9.40 -42.09
CA ILE A 445 10.50 -8.61 -41.30
C ILE A 445 10.05 -7.15 -41.21
N ASP A 446 9.67 -6.54 -42.34
CA ASP A 446 9.18 -5.18 -42.37
C ASP A 446 7.92 -5.05 -41.49
N SER A 447 7.00 -6.02 -41.54
CA SER A 447 5.78 -5.99 -40.71
C SER A 447 6.05 -6.12 -39.19
N LEU A 448 7.20 -6.65 -38.78
CA LEU A 448 7.60 -6.72 -37.36
C LEU A 448 8.09 -5.36 -36.82
N ASP A 449 8.47 -4.44 -37.70
CA ASP A 449 9.02 -3.12 -37.38
C ASP A 449 7.96 -2.00 -37.47
N VAL A 450 6.67 -2.35 -37.35
CA VAL A 450 5.56 -1.39 -37.28
C VAL A 450 5.68 -0.61 -35.97
N ALA A 451 6.40 0.51 -36.02
CA ALA A 451 6.46 1.47 -34.93
C ALA A 451 5.12 2.22 -34.84
N GLU A 452 4.47 2.15 -33.66
CA GLU A 452 3.36 3.02 -33.26
C GLU A 452 2.16 3.11 -34.23
N GLY A 453 1.93 2.06 -35.03
CA GLY A 453 0.78 1.99 -35.94
C GLY A 453 0.93 2.79 -37.24
N ASP A 454 2.15 3.21 -37.60
CA ASP A 454 2.44 3.88 -38.88
C ASP A 454 2.72 2.87 -40.01
N VAL A 455 1.95 2.98 -41.09
CA VAL A 455 2.01 2.11 -42.28
C VAL A 455 2.83 2.72 -43.41
N LEU A 456 3.07 4.04 -43.39
CA LEU A 456 3.74 4.73 -44.49
C LEU A 456 5.18 4.24 -44.73
N PRO A 457 6.03 4.01 -43.72
CA PRO A 457 7.37 3.47 -43.92
C PRO A 457 7.36 2.11 -44.64
N LEU A 458 6.38 1.25 -44.30
CA LEU A 458 6.23 -0.08 -44.87
C LEU A 458 5.83 -0.04 -46.34
N LEU A 459 4.85 0.82 -46.67
CA LEU A 459 4.44 1.05 -48.06
C LEU A 459 5.55 1.73 -48.88
N GLY A 460 6.33 2.61 -48.26
CA GLY A 460 7.52 3.21 -48.86
C GLY A 460 8.59 2.19 -49.22
N ASN A 461 8.86 1.22 -48.33
CA ASN A 461 9.77 0.10 -48.59
C ASN A 461 9.25 -0.79 -49.73
N LEU A 462 7.94 -1.06 -49.78
CA LEU A 462 7.31 -1.77 -50.89
C LEU A 462 7.52 -1.04 -52.22
N ARG A 463 7.31 0.29 -52.26
CA ARG A 463 7.55 1.13 -53.45
C ARG A 463 8.99 1.00 -53.94
N PHE A 464 9.96 1.17 -53.04
CA PHE A 464 11.38 1.12 -53.38
C PHE A 464 11.78 -0.18 -54.08
N ARG A 465 11.16 -1.30 -53.70
CA ARG A 465 11.40 -2.62 -54.29
C ARG A 465 10.66 -2.83 -55.61
N LEU A 466 9.44 -2.33 -55.74
CA LEU A 466 8.60 -2.56 -56.90
C LEU A 466 8.93 -1.64 -58.08
N ALA A 467 9.30 -0.39 -57.81
CA ALA A 467 9.54 0.60 -58.86
C ALA A 467 10.58 0.15 -59.91
N PRO A 468 11.76 -0.40 -59.54
CA PRO A 468 12.75 -0.86 -60.54
C PRO A 468 12.23 -2.02 -61.39
N ARG A 469 11.42 -2.90 -60.81
CA ARG A 469 10.87 -4.07 -61.51
C ARG A 469 9.78 -3.69 -62.50
N LEU A 470 8.88 -2.79 -62.09
CA LEU A 470 7.86 -2.26 -62.98
C LEU A 470 8.50 -1.49 -64.15
N ALA A 471 9.53 -0.69 -63.88
CA ALA A 471 10.30 0.01 -64.91
C ALA A 471 10.97 -0.97 -65.89
N ALA A 472 11.55 -2.07 -65.41
CA ALA A 472 12.15 -3.10 -66.26
C ALA A 472 11.12 -3.82 -67.17
N LEU A 473 9.85 -3.82 -66.78
CA LEU A 473 8.72 -4.34 -67.57
C LEU A 473 8.09 -3.26 -68.48
N GLY A 474 8.59 -2.02 -68.48
CA GLY A 474 8.06 -0.90 -69.25
C GLY A 474 6.78 -0.29 -68.67
N ILE A 475 6.50 -0.50 -67.38
CA ILE A 475 5.30 -0.01 -66.70
C ILE A 475 5.64 1.23 -65.86
N HIS A 476 4.92 2.33 -66.09
CA HIS A 476 5.09 3.56 -65.32
C HIS A 476 4.33 3.49 -63.99
N LEU A 477 5.05 3.65 -62.87
CA LEU A 477 4.46 3.71 -61.53
C LEU A 477 4.21 5.16 -61.11
N GLY A 478 2.94 5.56 -61.03
CA GLY A 478 2.51 6.76 -60.32
C GLY A 478 2.36 6.48 -58.83
N TRP A 479 2.99 7.29 -57.97
CA TRP A 479 2.92 7.14 -56.52
C TRP A 479 2.55 8.46 -55.86
N HIS A 480 1.39 8.50 -55.19
CA HIS A 480 0.94 9.62 -54.37
C HIS A 480 0.73 9.13 -52.94
N ALA A 481 1.38 9.77 -51.96
CA ALA A 481 1.22 9.43 -50.56
C ALA A 481 1.15 10.70 -49.72
N GLU A 482 0.05 10.87 -49.01
CA GLU A 482 -0.16 11.95 -48.07
C GLU A 482 0.21 11.53 -46.64
N ALA A 483 0.41 12.50 -45.76
CA ALA A 483 0.57 12.22 -44.34
C ALA A 483 -0.74 11.63 -43.79
N VAL A 484 -0.67 10.41 -43.27
CA VAL A 484 -1.79 9.69 -42.64
C VAL A 484 -1.56 9.55 -41.14
N PRO A 485 -2.60 9.67 -40.31
CA PRO A 485 -2.46 9.47 -38.87
C PRO A 485 -2.15 8.01 -38.54
N PRO A 486 -1.44 7.74 -37.43
CA PRO A 486 -1.19 6.38 -36.97
C PRO A 486 -2.50 5.66 -36.63
N LEU A 487 -2.59 4.39 -37.02
CA LEU A 487 -3.78 3.57 -36.82
C LEU A 487 -3.74 2.91 -35.43
N ALA A 488 -4.70 3.25 -34.57
CA ALA A 488 -4.76 2.70 -33.22
C ALA A 488 -5.10 1.20 -33.27
N GLY A 489 -4.27 0.37 -32.61
CA GLY A 489 -4.45 -1.09 -32.58
C GLY A 489 -3.86 -1.83 -33.79
N LEU A 490 -3.17 -1.15 -34.70
CA LEU A 490 -2.45 -1.81 -35.78
C LEU A 490 -1.24 -2.58 -35.22
N ASN A 491 -1.28 -3.91 -35.33
CA ASN A 491 -0.19 -4.81 -35.01
C ASN A 491 0.52 -5.32 -36.28
N ALA A 492 1.59 -6.10 -36.11
CA ALA A 492 2.36 -6.69 -37.21
C ALA A 492 1.48 -7.49 -38.19
N THR A 493 0.54 -8.26 -37.67
CA THR A 493 -0.41 -9.07 -38.45
C THR A 493 -1.31 -8.20 -39.34
N GLY A 494 -1.78 -7.08 -38.79
CA GLY A 494 -2.59 -6.12 -39.52
C GLY A 494 -1.80 -5.41 -40.62
N ALA A 495 -0.58 -4.96 -40.31
CA ALA A 495 0.31 -4.34 -41.28
C ALA A 495 0.69 -5.29 -42.43
N LEU A 496 0.99 -6.55 -42.11
CA LEU A 496 1.24 -7.58 -43.11
C LEU A 496 0.03 -7.83 -44.00
N SER A 497 -1.18 -7.77 -43.44
CA SER A 497 -2.42 -7.93 -44.19
C SER A 497 -2.63 -6.78 -45.19
N ILE A 498 -2.33 -5.54 -44.80
CA ILE A 498 -2.36 -4.36 -45.69
C ILE A 498 -1.35 -4.54 -46.83
N LEU A 499 -0.09 -4.87 -46.51
CA LEU A 499 0.96 -5.06 -47.51
C LEU A 499 0.61 -6.16 -48.53
N ARG A 500 0.04 -7.27 -48.06
CA ARG A 500 -0.40 -8.38 -48.92
C ARG A 500 -1.55 -7.99 -49.85
N ILE A 501 -2.49 -7.17 -49.40
CA ILE A 501 -3.58 -6.67 -50.26
C ILE A 501 -3.03 -5.78 -51.38
N VAL A 502 -2.11 -4.87 -51.05
CA VAL A 502 -1.46 -4.01 -52.05
C VAL A 502 -0.64 -4.83 -53.04
N GLN A 503 0.17 -5.76 -52.55
CA GLN A 503 1.01 -6.62 -53.40
C GLN A 503 0.17 -7.52 -54.32
N GLU A 504 -0.90 -8.13 -53.81
CA GLU A 504 -1.80 -8.96 -54.59
C GLU A 504 -2.53 -8.13 -55.66
N SER A 505 -2.90 -6.89 -55.35
CA SER A 505 -3.50 -5.97 -56.34
C SER A 505 -2.53 -5.70 -57.51
N ILE A 506 -1.26 -5.45 -57.20
CA ILE A 506 -0.21 -5.23 -58.21
C ILE A 506 0.06 -6.50 -59.01
N ASN A 507 0.15 -7.66 -58.34
CA ASN A 507 0.37 -8.94 -59.00
C ASN A 507 -0.78 -9.28 -59.96
N ASN A 508 -2.02 -9.00 -59.56
CA ASN A 508 -3.19 -9.15 -60.40
C ASN A 508 -3.14 -8.25 -61.63
N ALA A 509 -2.72 -6.99 -61.51
CA ALA A 509 -2.51 -6.11 -62.66
C ALA A 509 -1.45 -6.68 -63.61
N LEU A 510 -0.31 -7.14 -63.10
CA LEU A 510 0.78 -7.70 -63.91
C LEU A 510 0.37 -8.99 -64.66
N LYS A 511 -0.28 -9.93 -63.95
CA LYS A 511 -0.70 -11.22 -64.53
C LYS A 511 -1.89 -11.07 -65.47
N HIS A 512 -2.82 -10.20 -65.13
CA HIS A 512 -4.14 -10.19 -65.76
C HIS A 512 -4.49 -8.92 -66.50
N ALA A 513 -3.78 -7.79 -66.36
CA ALA A 513 -4.19 -6.55 -67.02
C ALA A 513 -3.23 -6.10 -68.14
N ARG A 514 -1.94 -6.49 -68.07
CA ARG A 514 -0.85 -5.99 -68.96
C ARG A 514 -0.87 -4.45 -69.09
N PRO A 515 -0.83 -3.72 -67.96
CA PRO A 515 -0.97 -2.27 -67.97
C PRO A 515 0.28 -1.58 -68.53
N THR A 516 0.13 -0.35 -68.99
CA THR A 516 1.24 0.58 -69.25
C THR A 516 1.48 1.54 -68.09
N HIS A 517 0.44 1.80 -67.28
CA HIS A 517 0.50 2.65 -66.10
C HIS A 517 -0.15 1.95 -64.90
N LEU A 518 0.51 2.06 -63.75
CA LEU A 518 -0.03 1.64 -62.47
C LEU A 518 0.09 2.81 -61.50
N HIS A 519 -1.00 3.17 -60.83
CA HIS A 519 -1.07 4.29 -59.91
C HIS A 519 -1.43 3.80 -58.51
N ILE A 520 -0.64 4.17 -57.52
CA ILE A 520 -0.88 3.88 -56.10
C ILE A 520 -1.05 5.19 -55.36
N GLU A 521 -2.19 5.33 -54.71
CA GLU A 521 -2.60 6.52 -53.97
C GLU A 521 -2.88 6.14 -52.52
N ILE A 522 -2.23 6.81 -51.59
CA ILE A 522 -2.35 6.61 -50.14
C ILE A 522 -2.77 7.94 -49.53
N VAL A 523 -4.00 8.01 -49.03
CA VAL A 523 -4.59 9.26 -48.53
C VAL A 523 -5.30 9.04 -47.20
N ALA A 524 -5.39 10.11 -46.41
CA ALA A 524 -6.17 10.09 -45.18
C ALA A 524 -7.66 10.20 -45.49
N GLU A 525 -8.46 9.31 -44.91
CA GLU A 525 -9.92 9.37 -45.00
C GLU A 525 -10.47 9.60 -43.58
N GLY A 526 -10.62 10.88 -43.21
CA GLY A 526 -10.91 11.29 -41.83
C GLY A 526 -9.73 10.99 -40.90
N LYS A 527 -9.93 10.07 -39.93
CA LYS A 527 -8.85 9.54 -39.08
C LYS A 527 -8.34 8.16 -39.55
N GLY A 528 -8.92 7.63 -40.63
CA GLY A 528 -8.55 6.34 -41.22
C GLY A 528 -7.59 6.48 -42.39
N LEU A 529 -7.32 5.34 -43.03
CA LEU A 529 -6.39 5.20 -44.14
C LEU A 529 -7.13 4.67 -45.37
N CYS A 530 -6.94 5.31 -46.52
CA CYS A 530 -7.44 4.82 -47.81
C CYS A 530 -6.26 4.57 -48.75
N ILE A 531 -6.18 3.34 -49.25
CA ILE A 531 -5.17 2.92 -50.24
C ILE A 531 -5.89 2.54 -51.53
N GLN A 532 -5.51 3.14 -52.64
CA GLN A 532 -6.04 2.83 -53.96
C GLN A 532 -4.93 2.36 -54.89
N VAL A 533 -5.15 1.23 -55.56
CA VAL A 533 -4.29 0.70 -56.61
C VAL A 533 -5.09 0.71 -57.91
N ARG A 534 -4.62 1.43 -58.92
CA ARG A 534 -5.28 1.59 -60.21
C ARG A 534 -4.35 1.15 -61.34
N ASP A 535 -4.86 0.41 -62.30
CA ASP A 535 -4.16 0.07 -63.54
C ASP A 535 -4.97 0.52 -64.76
N ASP A 536 -4.29 0.76 -65.88
CA ASP A 536 -4.88 1.14 -67.18
C ASP A 536 -5.00 -0.06 -68.15
N GLY A 537 -4.96 -1.28 -67.64
CA GLY A 537 -4.92 -2.48 -68.48
C GLY A 537 -6.30 -2.88 -69.01
N ARG A 538 -6.41 -4.14 -69.49
CA ARG A 538 -7.63 -4.61 -70.17
C ARG A 538 -8.90 -4.69 -69.31
N GLY A 539 -8.81 -4.54 -68.00
CA GLY A 539 -9.95 -4.69 -67.08
C GLY A 539 -10.71 -6.02 -67.21
N PHE A 540 -11.88 -6.11 -66.60
CA PHE A 540 -12.81 -7.24 -66.74
C PHE A 540 -14.25 -6.82 -66.39
N GLU A 541 -15.24 -7.50 -66.98
CA GLU A 541 -16.64 -7.33 -66.58
C GLU A 541 -16.93 -8.11 -65.29
N ALA A 542 -17.53 -7.43 -64.30
CA ALA A 542 -17.96 -8.04 -63.05
C ALA A 542 -19.14 -8.99 -63.31
N GLY A 543 -18.85 -10.29 -63.40
CA GLY A 543 -19.84 -11.37 -63.55
C GLY A 543 -19.40 -12.54 -64.43
N GLN A 544 -18.48 -12.34 -65.37
CA GLN A 544 -18.11 -13.38 -66.34
C GLN A 544 -16.99 -14.35 -65.88
N ARG A 545 -16.19 -13.98 -64.86
CA ARG A 545 -15.01 -14.78 -64.45
C ARG A 545 -15.24 -15.84 -63.37
N GLU A 546 -16.38 -15.84 -62.67
CA GLU A 546 -16.66 -16.86 -61.66
C GLU A 546 -16.96 -18.24 -62.28
N ALA A 547 -17.34 -18.31 -63.56
CA ALA A 547 -17.79 -19.55 -64.21
C ALA A 547 -16.75 -20.30 -65.06
N SER A 548 -15.61 -19.69 -65.44
CA SER A 548 -14.78 -20.24 -66.54
C SER A 548 -13.37 -20.71 -66.17
N GLN A 549 -12.88 -20.49 -64.94
CA GLN A 549 -11.54 -20.98 -64.51
C GLN A 549 -11.50 -21.38 -63.02
N PRO A 550 -11.03 -22.60 -62.66
CA PRO A 550 -11.01 -23.09 -61.27
C PRO A 550 -10.15 -22.27 -60.28
N ASN A 551 -9.29 -21.37 -60.77
CA ASN A 551 -8.36 -20.57 -59.95
C ASN A 551 -8.60 -19.05 -60.04
N ALA A 552 -9.55 -18.56 -60.84
CA ALA A 552 -9.68 -17.13 -61.15
C ALA A 552 -10.22 -16.25 -60.00
N GLY A 553 -10.70 -16.84 -58.89
CA GLY A 553 -11.29 -16.11 -57.75
C GLY A 553 -10.45 -16.10 -56.46
N ARG A 554 -9.35 -16.85 -56.39
CA ARG A 554 -8.62 -17.08 -55.12
C ARG A 554 -7.92 -15.82 -54.59
N GLY A 555 -7.33 -15.00 -55.46
CA GLY A 555 -6.65 -13.76 -55.08
C GLY A 555 -7.61 -12.72 -54.47
N LEU A 556 -8.71 -12.44 -55.16
CA LEU A 556 -9.76 -11.52 -54.71
C LEU A 556 -10.43 -11.99 -53.40
N ALA A 557 -10.75 -13.29 -53.30
CA ALA A 557 -11.31 -13.87 -52.07
C ALA A 557 -10.33 -13.74 -50.88
N GLY A 558 -9.03 -13.98 -51.12
CA GLY A 558 -7.99 -13.81 -50.12
C GLY A 558 -7.81 -12.36 -49.67
N MET A 559 -7.88 -11.39 -50.58
CA MET A 559 -7.85 -9.96 -50.22
C MET A 559 -9.07 -9.55 -49.39
N ARG A 560 -10.28 -9.99 -49.78
CA ARG A 560 -11.52 -9.72 -49.01
C ARG A 560 -11.47 -10.29 -47.60
N LEU A 561 -10.99 -11.53 -47.44
CA LEU A 561 -10.86 -12.17 -46.12
C LEU A 561 -9.87 -11.41 -45.22
N ARG A 562 -8.75 -10.94 -45.77
CA ARG A 562 -7.76 -10.14 -45.03
C ARG A 562 -8.33 -8.77 -44.64
N ALA A 563 -9.05 -8.11 -45.53
CA ALA A 563 -9.74 -6.85 -45.22
C ALA A 563 -10.79 -7.06 -44.11
N GLN A 564 -11.60 -8.12 -44.17
CA GLN A 564 -12.57 -8.44 -43.12
C GLN A 564 -11.92 -8.70 -41.75
N ARG A 565 -10.80 -9.43 -41.70
CA ARG A 565 -10.05 -9.66 -40.46
C ARG A 565 -9.47 -8.40 -39.85
N LEU A 566 -9.19 -7.40 -40.67
CA LEU A 566 -8.79 -6.06 -40.25
C LEU A 566 -9.98 -5.19 -39.81
N GLY A 567 -11.23 -5.61 -40.02
CA GLY A 567 -12.38 -4.69 -39.94
C GLY A 567 -12.35 -3.59 -41.00
N ALA A 568 -11.56 -3.78 -42.07
CA ALA A 568 -11.43 -2.87 -43.20
C ALA A 568 -12.42 -3.23 -44.32
N SER A 569 -12.70 -2.26 -45.20
CA SER A 569 -13.52 -2.49 -46.40
C SER A 569 -12.67 -2.51 -47.66
N LEU A 570 -13.00 -3.41 -48.58
CA LEU A 570 -12.30 -3.57 -49.86
C LEU A 570 -13.31 -3.52 -51.00
N SER A 571 -13.17 -2.56 -51.92
CA SER A 571 -13.93 -2.48 -53.17
C SER A 571 -13.02 -2.71 -54.38
N VAL A 572 -13.59 -3.31 -55.43
CA VAL A 572 -12.90 -3.55 -56.70
C VAL A 572 -13.83 -3.10 -57.82
N ASP A 573 -13.42 -2.08 -58.54
CA ASP A 573 -14.12 -1.52 -59.68
C ASP A 573 -13.31 -1.82 -60.94
N SER A 574 -13.89 -2.54 -61.90
CA SER A 574 -13.24 -2.84 -63.18
C SER A 574 -14.21 -2.71 -64.33
N GLU A 575 -13.71 -2.23 -65.46
CA GLU A 575 -14.46 -2.14 -66.71
C GLU A 575 -13.56 -2.62 -67.84
N ALA A 576 -14.10 -3.44 -68.75
CA ALA A 576 -13.35 -3.96 -69.88
C ALA A 576 -12.78 -2.80 -70.72
N GLY A 577 -11.48 -2.85 -70.98
CA GLY A 577 -10.73 -1.82 -71.71
C GLY A 577 -10.40 -0.54 -70.94
N LYS A 578 -10.84 -0.38 -69.68
CA LYS A 578 -10.54 0.81 -68.85
C LYS A 578 -9.74 0.52 -67.58
N GLY A 579 -9.30 -0.72 -67.39
CA GLY A 579 -8.45 -1.13 -66.26
C GLY A 579 -9.20 -1.58 -65.01
N THR A 580 -8.48 -1.62 -63.89
CA THR A 580 -9.01 -2.05 -62.59
C THR A 580 -8.60 -1.05 -61.50
N ARG A 581 -9.50 -0.81 -60.55
CA ARG A 581 -9.27 -0.05 -59.33
C ARG A 581 -9.60 -0.90 -58.12
N VAL A 582 -8.64 -1.08 -57.23
CA VAL A 582 -8.81 -1.71 -55.92
C VAL A 582 -8.69 -0.63 -54.85
N THR A 583 -9.71 -0.51 -53.99
CA THR A 583 -9.74 0.47 -52.89
C THR A 583 -9.85 -0.25 -51.55
N LEU A 584 -8.85 -0.06 -50.68
CA LEU A 584 -8.84 -0.55 -49.30
C LEU A 584 -9.05 0.64 -48.35
N ARG A 585 -10.10 0.61 -47.53
CA ARG A 585 -10.36 1.61 -46.48
C ARG A 585 -10.24 0.98 -45.11
N VAL A 586 -9.32 1.51 -44.31
CA VAL A 586 -8.98 1.02 -42.98
C VAL A 586 -9.47 2.05 -41.94
N PRO A 587 -10.27 1.63 -40.93
CA PRO A 587 -10.78 2.52 -39.91
C PRO A 587 -9.67 3.04 -38.97
N PRO A 588 -9.88 4.17 -38.28
CA PRO A 588 -8.91 4.76 -37.34
C PRO A 588 -8.53 3.86 -36.15
N GLN A 589 -9.41 2.94 -35.79
CA GLN A 589 -9.23 2.00 -34.69
C GLN A 589 -9.53 0.60 -35.20
N LEU A 590 -8.57 -0.30 -34.99
CA LEU A 590 -8.69 -1.70 -35.34
C LEU A 590 -9.03 -2.50 -34.08
N ASP A 591 -10.06 -3.33 -34.17
CA ASP A 591 -10.36 -4.30 -33.13
C ASP A 591 -9.32 -5.42 -33.23
N GLY A 592 -8.44 -5.51 -32.23
CA GLY A 592 -7.39 -6.52 -32.20
C GLY A 592 -7.97 -7.93 -32.37
N ALA A 593 -7.52 -8.64 -33.40
CA ALA A 593 -7.91 -10.01 -33.71
C ALA A 593 -7.18 -11.06 -32.87
#